data_AF-A0A444J753-F1
#
_entry.id   AF-A0A444J753-F1
#
_cell.length_a   1.000
_cell.length_b   1.000
_cell.length_c   1.000
_cell.angle_alpha   90.00
_cell.angle_beta   90.00
_cell.angle_gamma   90.00
#
_symmetry.space_group_name_H-M   'P 1'
#
loop_
_entity.id
_entity.type
_entity.pdbx_description
1 polymer ?
#
loop_
_entity_poly.entity_id
_entity_poly.type
_entity_poly.pdbx_seq_one_letter_code
_entity_poly.pdbx_strand_id
1 'polypeptide(L)' 'MTVAKKMQEFAENSSWIRKMFEQGAKMKAEFGAENVFDFSLGNPDVAPPKKFFEVLADLVEGDTP' A
#
# COMPACT_ATOMS: atom_id res chain seq x y z
N MET A 1 -15.54 22.53 7.59
CA MET A 1 -15.17 21.27 8.28
C MET A 1 -14.34 21.61 9.50
N THR A 2 -14.67 21.08 10.67
CA THR A 2 -13.94 21.28 11.94
C THR A 2 -12.74 20.34 12.02
N VAL A 3 -11.74 20.57 11.17
CA VAL A 3 -10.46 19.85 11.21
C VAL A 3 -9.36 20.86 11.47
N ALA A 4 -8.45 20.58 12.40
CA ALA A 4 -7.32 21.45 12.70
C ALA A 4 -6.51 21.74 11.42
N LYS A 5 -6.15 23.01 11.20
CA LYS A 5 -5.43 23.46 9.99
C LYS A 5 -4.19 22.61 9.67
N LYS A 6 -3.41 22.26 10.69
CA LYS A 6 -2.24 21.40 10.59
C LYS A 6 -2.54 20.00 10.01
N MET A 7 -3.70 19.43 10.33
CA MET A 7 -4.11 18.13 9.79
C MET A 7 -4.53 18.23 8.32
N GLN A 8 -5.10 19.38 7.91
CA GLN A 8 -5.43 19.63 6.50
C GLN A 8 -4.13 19.71 5.67
N GLU A 9 -3.13 20.46 6.15
CA GLU A 9 -1.83 20.59 5.49
C GLU A 9 -1.09 19.24 5.36
N PHE A 10 -1.18 18.35 6.36
CA PHE A 10 -0.61 17.01 6.23
C PHE A 10 -1.34 16.15 5.19
N ALA A 11 -2.68 16.20 5.16
CA ALA A 11 -3.45 15.44 4.19
C ALA A 11 -3.18 15.88 2.73
N GLU A 12 -2.96 17.18 2.51
CA GLU A 12 -2.60 17.72 1.20
C GLU A 12 -1.22 17.24 0.72
N ASN A 13 -0.25 17.16 1.64
CA ASN A 13 1.15 16.84 1.33
C ASN A 13 1.51 15.36 1.41
N SER A 14 0.78 14.54 2.16
CA SER A 14 1.13 13.12 2.38
C SER A 14 0.84 12.19 1.20
N SER A 15 0.19 12.69 0.15
CA SER A 15 -0.42 11.84 -0.88
C SER A 15 0.29 11.85 -2.23
N TRP A 16 1.48 12.44 -2.35
CA TRP A 16 2.18 12.50 -3.65
C TRP A 16 2.56 11.12 -4.20
N ILE A 17 3.11 10.23 -3.36
CA ILE A 17 3.43 8.85 -3.75
C ILE A 17 2.17 8.09 -4.18
N ARG A 18 1.07 8.25 -3.43
CA ARG A 18 -0.21 7.62 -3.72
C ARG A 18 -0.84 8.15 -5.01
N LYS A 19 -0.80 9.46 -5.25
CA LYS A 19 -1.26 10.08 -6.50
C LYS A 19 -0.46 9.56 -7.70
N MET A 20 0.85 9.39 -7.56
CA MET A 20 1.70 8.83 -8.62
C MET A 20 1.34 7.37 -8.91
N PHE A 21 1.12 6.56 -7.87
CA PHE A 21 0.66 5.19 -8.01
C PHE A 21 -0.70 5.09 -8.73
N GLU A 22 -1.67 5.91 -8.31
CA GLU A 22 -3.00 5.96 -8.94
C GLU A 22 -2.91 6.41 -10.41
N GLN A 23 -2.00 7.33 -10.72
CA GLN A 23 -1.74 7.74 -12.10
C GLN A 23 -1.08 6.61 -12.91
N GLY A 24 -0.13 5.88 -12.32
CA GLY A 24 0.48 4.70 -12.92
C GLY A 24 -0.57 3.64 -13.25
N ALA A 25 -1.54 3.40 -12.37
CA ALA A 25 -2.65 2.48 -12.61
C ALA A 25 -3.52 2.90 -13.81
N LYS A 26 -3.81 4.20 -13.96
CA LYS A 26 -4.53 4.73 -15.15
C LYS A 26 -3.73 4.52 -16.43
N MET A 27 -2.43 4.83 -16.39
CA MET A 27 -1.54 4.64 -17.55
C MET A 27 -1.42 3.17 -17.94
N LYS A 28 -1.38 2.24 -16.98
CA LYS A 28 -1.36 0.79 -17.26
C LYS A 28 -2.63 0.33 -17.99
N ALA A 29 -3.78 0.93 -17.68
CA ALA A 29 -5.04 0.63 -18.35
C ALA A 29 -5.10 1.19 -19.79
N GLU A 30 -4.46 2.34 -20.04
CA GLU A 30 -4.45 3.00 -21.35
C GLU A 30 -3.37 2.45 -22.28
N PHE A 31 -2.16 2.22 -21.75
CA PHE A 31 -0.97 1.90 -22.53
C PHE A 31 -0.46 0.46 -22.34
N GLY A 32 -1.07 -0.34 -21.46
CA GLY A 32 -0.59 -1.68 -21.11
C GLY A 32 0.38 -1.67 -19.92
N ALA A 33 0.36 -2.74 -19.13
CA ALA A 33 1.14 -2.84 -17.89
C ALA A 33 2.65 -2.92 -18.16
N GLU A 34 3.03 -3.50 -19.29
CA GLU A 34 4.40 -3.66 -19.78
C GLU A 34 5.05 -2.34 -20.21
N ASN A 35 4.26 -1.32 -20.53
CA ASN A 35 4.74 -0.02 -21.00
C ASN A 35 4.82 1.04 -19.88
N VAL A 36 4.52 0.67 -18.63
CA VAL A 36 4.47 1.60 -17.49
C VAL A 36 5.39 1.11 -16.36
N PHE A 37 6.51 1.82 -16.22
CA PHE A 37 7.52 1.56 -15.19
C PHE A 37 7.20 2.33 -13.89
N ASP A 38 6.36 1.73 -13.06
CA ASP A 38 5.90 2.33 -11.80
C ASP A 38 6.89 2.05 -10.65
N PHE A 39 7.74 3.03 -10.35
CA PHE A 39 8.68 3.01 -9.21
C PHE A 39 8.19 3.85 -8.02
N SER A 40 6.88 4.12 -7.92
CA SER A 40 6.32 5.03 -6.92
C SER A 40 6.20 4.41 -5.52
N LEU A 41 5.62 3.20 -5.42
CA LEU A 41 5.42 2.51 -4.14
C LEU A 41 6.59 1.58 -3.81
N GLY A 42 7.02 1.62 -2.54
CA GLY A 42 8.04 0.74 -1.98
C GLY A 42 7.47 -0.42 -1.16
N ASN A 43 6.28 -0.91 -1.52
CA ASN A 43 5.69 -2.07 -0.83
C ASN A 43 6.44 -3.35 -1.23
N PRO A 44 6.67 -4.30 -0.30
CA PRO A 44 7.21 -5.61 -0.65
C PRO A 44 6.34 -6.32 -1.69
N ASP A 45 6.96 -6.87 -2.72
CA ASP A 45 6.32 -7.63 -3.81
C ASP A 45 6.49 -9.15 -3.66
N VAL A 46 7.43 -9.58 -2.82
CA VAL A 46 7.67 -10.98 -2.50
C VAL A 46 6.75 -11.48 -1.40
N ALA A 47 6.22 -12.69 -1.57
CA ALA A 47 5.47 -13.36 -0.52
C ALA A 47 6.36 -13.59 0.72
N PRO A 48 5.81 -13.49 1.94
CA PRO A 48 6.56 -13.80 3.14
C PRO A 48 6.93 -15.31 3.18
N PRO A 49 7.98 -15.69 3.93
CA PRO A 49 8.35 -17.10 4.10
C PRO A 49 7.19 -17.92 4.68
N LYS A 50 7.12 -19.22 4.37
CA LYS A 50 6.07 -20.15 4.87
C LYS A 50 5.88 -20.06 6.39
N LYS A 51 6.97 -19.85 7.13
CA LYS A 51 6.97 -19.73 8.59
C LYS A 51 6.04 -18.64 9.12
N PHE A 52 5.85 -17.55 8.36
CA PHE A 52 4.92 -16.48 8.73
C PHE A 52 3.49 -17.03 8.89
N PHE A 53 3.04 -17.83 7.93
CA PHE A 53 1.68 -18.38 7.93
C PHE A 53 1.49 -19.49 8.97
N GLU A 54 2.51 -20.31 9.20
CA GLU A 54 2.50 -21.33 10.27
C GLU A 54 2.28 -20.68 11.64
N VAL A 55 3.10 -19.67 11.98
CA VAL A 55 3.00 -18.98 13.27
C VAL A 55 1.69 -18.21 13.38
N LEU A 56 1.22 -17.61 12.29
CA LEU A 56 -0.06 -16.92 12.28
C LEU A 56 -1.23 -17.88 12.57
N ALA A 57 -1.22 -19.07 11.99
CA ALA A 57 -2.24 -20.09 12.26
C ALA A 57 -2.20 -20.56 13.72
N ASP A 58 -1.00 -20.86 14.25
CA ASP A 58 -0.80 -21.25 15.65
C ASP A 58 -1.36 -20.18 16.63
N LEU A 59 -1.13 -18.89 16.34
CA LEU A 59 -1.62 -17.79 17.17
C LEU A 59 -3.14 -17.60 17.11
N VAL A 60 -3.76 -17.86 15.95
CA VAL A 60 -5.21 -17.74 15.77
C VAL A 60 -5.95 -18.92 16.39
N GLU A 61 -5.37 -20.13 16.32
CA GLU A 61 -5.92 -21.35 16.92
C GLU A 61 -5.63 -21.47 18.42
N GLY A 62 -4.58 -20.80 18.90
CA GLY A 62 -4.20 -20.78 20.30
C GLY A 62 -5.25 -20.09 21.17
N ASP A 63 -6.17 -20.89 21.73
CA ASP A 63 -7.16 -20.49 22.73
C ASP A 63 -6.45 -20.24 24.09
N THR A 64 -5.60 -19.21 24.11
CA THR A 64 -4.97 -18.69 25.32
C THR A 64 -5.88 -17.57 25.83
N PRO A 65 -6.46 -17.67 27.04
CA PRO A 65 -7.26 -16.57 27.60
C PRO A 65 -6.45 -15.28 27.78
#